data_AF-W7UZ50-F1
#
_entry.id   AF-W7UZ50-F1
#
_cell.length_a   1.000
_cell.length_b   1.000
_cell.length_c   1.000
_cell.angle_alpha   90.00
_cell.angle_beta   90.00
_cell.angle_gamma   90.00
#
_symmetry.space_group_name_H-M   'P 1'
#
loop_
_entity.id
_entity.type
_entity.pdbx_description
1 polymer ?
#
loop_
_entity_poly.entity_id
_entity_poly.type
_entity_poly.pdbx_seq_one_letter_code
_entity_poly.pdbx_strand_id
1 'polypeptide(L)'
;MHNDIISFCDKWLFLFDSDKVFDFENDFGDDCEKMSFKMDLFNSFRDAFPDATDATWKTEELERVINNINNPAILGSMLFSQWRSLTHWIMIYNLDDYIDWFKIVLTRLKEIC
;
A
#
# COMPACT_ATOMS: atom_id res chain seq x y z
N MET A 1 -5.00 -15.41 -9.40
CA MET A 1 -5.38 -14.38 -8.42
C MET A 1 -4.35 -14.27 -7.30
N HIS A 2 -4.16 -15.27 -6.41
CA HIS A 2 -3.13 -15.20 -5.36
C HIS A 2 -1.70 -15.06 -5.91
N ASN A 3 -1.34 -15.84 -6.93
CA ASN A 3 -0.02 -15.71 -7.59
C ASN A 3 0.19 -14.32 -8.25
N ASP A 4 -0.88 -13.65 -8.65
CA ASP A 4 -0.78 -12.32 -9.29
C ASP A 4 -0.53 -11.24 -8.23
N ILE A 5 -1.19 -11.35 -7.06
CA ILE A 5 -0.95 -10.46 -5.91
C ILE A 5 0.47 -10.65 -5.37
N ILE A 6 0.96 -11.89 -5.25
CA ILE A 6 2.35 -12.15 -4.83
C ILE A 6 3.34 -11.53 -5.82
N SER A 7 3.10 -11.70 -7.13
CA SER A 7 3.94 -11.10 -8.17
C SER A 7 3.91 -9.57 -8.16
N PHE A 8 2.75 -8.98 -7.88
CA PHE A 8 2.59 -7.54 -7.64
C PHE A 8 3.44 -7.09 -6.44
N CYS A 9 3.35 -7.78 -5.30
CA CYS A 9 4.13 -7.47 -4.12
C CYS A 9 5.64 -7.58 -4.38
N ASP A 10 6.08 -8.67 -5.02
CA ASP A 10 7.49 -8.89 -5.36
C ASP A 10 8.04 -7.81 -6.29
N LYS A 11 7.28 -7.41 -7.31
CA LYS A 11 7.66 -6.33 -8.22
C LYS A 11 7.91 -5.03 -7.44
N TRP A 12 6.97 -4.62 -6.61
CA TRP A 12 7.03 -3.32 -5.94
C TRP A 12 8.05 -3.28 -4.80
N LEU A 13 8.17 -4.37 -4.02
CA LEU A 13 9.26 -4.49 -3.04
C LEU A 13 10.63 -4.40 -3.72
N PHE A 14 10.82 -5.11 -4.84
CA PHE A 14 12.06 -5.03 -5.61
C PHE A 14 12.35 -3.62 -6.14
N LEU A 15 11.34 -2.93 -6.68
CA LEU A 15 11.52 -1.57 -7.19
C LEU A 15 11.92 -0.58 -6.09
N PHE A 16 11.26 -0.65 -4.93
CA PHE A 16 11.58 0.21 -3.78
C PHE A 16 12.96 -0.04 -3.17
N ASP A 17 13.50 -1.26 -3.27
CA ASP A 17 14.84 -1.61 -2.79
C ASP A 17 15.94 -1.41 -3.86
N SER A 18 15.58 -0.95 -5.06
CA SER A 18 16.51 -0.82 -6.18
C SER A 18 16.78 0.62 -6.57
N ASP A 19 17.96 0.89 -7.11
CA ASP A 19 18.30 2.19 -7.73
C ASP A 19 17.64 2.41 -9.10
N LYS A 20 16.65 1.57 -9.48
CA LYS A 20 15.98 1.70 -10.77
C LYS A 20 15.02 2.87 -10.73
N VAL A 21 15.01 3.65 -11.81
CA VAL A 21 13.97 4.64 -12.05
C VAL A 21 12.69 3.91 -12.47
N PHE A 22 11.59 4.19 -11.81
CA PHE A 22 10.25 3.70 -12.14
C PHE A 22 9.24 4.85 -12.03
N ASP A 23 8.14 4.75 -12.78
CA ASP A 23 7.08 5.74 -12.77
C ASP A 23 6.04 5.38 -11.69
N PHE A 24 6.31 5.79 -10.45
CA PHE A 24 5.40 5.50 -9.35
C PHE A 24 4.00 6.12 -9.57
N GLU A 25 3.94 7.30 -10.20
CA GLU A 25 2.69 7.99 -10.43
C GLU A 25 1.78 7.19 -11.35
N ASN A 26 2.29 6.66 -12.46
CA ASN A 26 1.45 5.93 -13.40
C ASN A 26 1.39 4.41 -13.12
N ASP A 27 2.54 3.77 -12.87
CA ASP A 27 2.62 2.30 -12.85
C ASP A 27 1.92 1.69 -11.63
N PHE A 28 1.98 2.33 -10.47
CA PHE A 28 1.48 1.75 -9.21
C PHE A 28 -0.06 1.71 -9.18
N GLY A 29 -0.71 2.78 -9.63
CA GLY A 29 -2.17 2.86 -9.73
C GLY A 29 -2.72 1.83 -10.70
N ASP A 30 -2.15 1.75 -11.90
CA ASP A 30 -2.53 0.77 -12.93
C ASP A 30 -2.41 -0.66 -12.42
N ASP A 31 -1.34 -0.97 -11.69
CA ASP A 31 -1.15 -2.30 -11.11
C ASP A 31 -2.14 -2.59 -9.97
N CYS A 32 -2.49 -1.60 -9.15
CA CYS A 32 -3.56 -1.74 -8.15
C CYS A 32 -4.92 -2.05 -8.81
N GLU A 33 -5.24 -1.37 -9.91
CA GLU A 33 -6.47 -1.63 -10.67
C GLU A 33 -6.50 -3.03 -11.27
N LYS A 34 -5.39 -3.52 -11.83
CA LYS A 34 -5.26 -4.90 -12.33
C LYS A 34 -5.53 -5.94 -11.25
N MET A 35 -5.12 -5.67 -10.01
CA MET A 35 -5.39 -6.54 -8.86
C MET A 35 -6.82 -6.39 -8.32
N SER A 36 -7.64 -5.53 -8.92
CA SER A 36 -9.00 -5.20 -8.48
C SER A 36 -9.08 -4.61 -7.06
N PHE A 37 -7.98 -4.01 -6.58
CA PHE A 37 -7.99 -3.27 -5.33
C PHE A 37 -8.93 -2.06 -5.44
N LYS A 38 -9.52 -1.68 -4.33
CA LYS A 38 -10.43 -0.52 -4.28
C LYS A 38 -9.66 0.68 -3.78
N MET A 39 -9.76 1.79 -4.50
CA MET A 39 -9.34 3.08 -3.96
C MET A 39 -10.52 3.60 -3.16
N ASP A 40 -10.54 3.34 -1.86
CA ASP A 40 -11.67 3.61 -0.98
C ASP A 40 -11.38 4.66 0.09
N LEU A 41 -10.29 5.41 -0.07
CA LEU A 41 -9.89 6.48 0.84
C LEU A 41 -9.69 6.00 2.28
N PHE A 42 -9.19 4.77 2.42
CA PHE A 42 -9.00 4.05 3.67
C PHE A 42 -10.29 3.72 4.43
N ASN A 43 -11.46 3.81 3.80
CA ASN A 43 -12.74 3.53 4.49
C ASN A 43 -12.78 2.11 5.07
N SER A 44 -12.43 1.09 4.30
CA SER A 44 -12.41 -0.31 4.77
C SER A 44 -11.45 -0.52 5.93
N PHE A 45 -10.31 0.19 5.92
CA PHE A 45 -9.36 0.12 7.02
C PHE A 45 -9.92 0.80 8.27
N ARG A 46 -10.45 2.02 8.14
CA ARG A 46 -10.98 2.81 9.27
C ARG A 46 -12.21 2.15 9.90
N ASP A 47 -13.05 1.50 9.11
CA ASP A 47 -14.20 0.75 9.61
C ASP A 47 -13.78 -0.48 10.42
N ALA A 48 -12.72 -1.17 9.97
CA ALA A 48 -12.20 -2.37 10.65
C ALA A 48 -11.31 -2.04 11.87
N PHE A 49 -10.61 -0.90 11.84
CA PHE A 49 -9.66 -0.47 12.87
C PHE A 49 -9.88 1.01 13.26
N PRO A 50 -11.04 1.33 13.87
CA PRO A 50 -11.43 2.73 14.15
C PRO A 50 -10.49 3.45 15.14
N ASP A 51 -9.80 2.70 16.00
CA ASP A 51 -8.83 3.26 16.96
C ASP A 51 -7.41 3.41 16.38
N ALA A 52 -7.17 2.98 15.14
CA ALA A 52 -5.85 2.96 14.51
C ALA A 52 -5.79 3.83 13.23
N THR A 53 -6.63 4.85 13.11
CA THR A 53 -6.70 5.69 11.90
C THR A 53 -5.38 6.35 11.53
N ASP A 54 -4.56 6.65 12.53
CA ASP A 54 -3.23 7.25 12.35
C ASP A 54 -2.27 6.36 11.53
N ALA A 55 -2.50 5.05 11.51
CA ALA A 55 -1.73 4.11 10.68
C ALA A 55 -1.87 4.37 9.17
N THR A 56 -2.85 5.17 8.75
CA THR A 56 -2.99 5.56 7.33
C THR A 56 -1.91 6.55 6.87
N TRP A 57 -1.17 7.19 7.78
CA TRP A 57 -0.06 8.09 7.42
C TRP A 57 1.17 8.02 8.33
N LYS A 58 1.09 7.37 9.51
CA LYS A 58 2.22 7.19 10.42
C LYS A 58 2.73 5.75 10.37
N THR A 59 3.94 5.56 9.87
CA THR A 59 4.61 4.25 9.79
C THR A 59 4.69 3.56 11.16
N GLU A 60 5.02 4.29 12.23
CA GLU A 60 5.10 3.73 13.59
C GLU A 60 3.76 3.17 14.09
N GLU A 61 2.64 3.81 13.75
CA GLU A 61 1.31 3.32 14.14
C GLU A 61 0.87 2.15 13.24
N LEU A 62 1.30 2.15 11.97
CA LEU A 62 1.10 1.03 11.07
C LEU A 62 1.77 -0.25 11.60
N GLU A 63 3.03 -0.18 12.03
CA GLU A 63 3.78 -1.32 12.57
C GLU A 63 3.06 -2.01 13.74
N ARG A 64 2.31 -1.25 14.56
CA ARG A 64 1.55 -1.78 15.70
C ARG A 64 0.31 -2.57 15.29
N VAL A 65 -0.32 -2.21 14.17
CA VAL A 65 -1.60 -2.78 13.75
C VAL A 65 -1.48 -3.75 12.57
N ILE A 66 -0.44 -3.66 11.76
CA ILE A 66 -0.32 -4.37 10.48
C ILE A 66 -0.49 -5.89 10.61
N ASN A 67 0.07 -6.49 11.66
CA ASN A 67 -0.01 -7.93 11.93
C ASN A 67 -1.44 -8.41 12.26
N ASN A 68 -2.33 -7.50 12.66
CA ASN A 68 -3.74 -7.81 12.96
C ASN A 68 -4.62 -7.71 11.70
N ILE A 69 -4.11 -7.14 10.61
CA ILE A 69 -4.83 -7.06 9.33
C ILE A 69 -4.67 -8.40 8.61
N ASN A 70 -5.74 -9.18 8.57
CA ASN A 70 -5.78 -10.53 7.95
C ASN A 70 -6.66 -10.56 6.69
N ASN A 71 -7.12 -9.40 6.21
CA ASN A 71 -7.94 -9.30 5.01
C ASN A 71 -7.11 -8.65 3.88
N PRO A 72 -6.71 -9.43 2.85
CA PRO A 72 -5.95 -8.92 1.70
C PRO A 72 -6.63 -7.73 1.01
N ALA A 73 -7.96 -7.71 0.96
CA ALA A 73 -8.70 -6.62 0.32
C ALA A 73 -8.49 -5.29 1.06
N ILE A 74 -8.41 -5.31 2.40
CA ILE A 74 -8.12 -4.10 3.20
C ILE A 74 -6.72 -3.58 2.89
N LEU A 75 -5.71 -4.47 2.87
CA LEU A 75 -4.32 -4.08 2.58
C LEU A 75 -4.16 -3.53 1.15
N GLY A 76 -4.76 -4.19 0.16
CA GLY A 76 -4.79 -3.69 -1.22
C GLY A 76 -5.46 -2.31 -1.31
N SER A 77 -6.55 -2.11 -0.55
CA SER A 77 -7.25 -0.82 -0.48
C SER A 77 -6.41 0.29 0.15
N MET A 78 -5.65 -0.05 1.19
CA MET A 78 -4.70 0.86 1.84
C MET A 78 -3.61 1.30 0.86
N LEU A 79 -2.99 0.36 0.13
CA LEU A 79 -1.98 0.67 -0.88
C LEU A 79 -2.51 1.64 -1.94
N PHE A 80 -3.68 1.34 -2.50
CA PHE A 80 -4.26 2.13 -3.57
C PHE A 80 -4.68 3.54 -3.08
N SER A 81 -5.24 3.61 -1.87
CA SER A 81 -5.63 4.89 -1.26
C SER A 81 -4.42 5.76 -0.92
N GLN A 82 -3.32 5.17 -0.43
CA GLN A 82 -2.10 5.92 -0.12
C GLN A 82 -1.44 6.47 -1.39
N TRP A 83 -1.30 5.64 -2.42
CA TRP A 83 -0.80 6.09 -3.72
C TRP A 83 -1.62 7.27 -4.23
N ARG A 84 -2.95 7.17 -4.20
CA ARG A 84 -3.84 8.23 -4.71
C ARG A 84 -3.70 9.52 -3.92
N SER A 85 -3.55 9.41 -2.60
CA SER A 85 -3.32 10.56 -1.72
C SER A 85 -2.02 11.29 -2.10
N LEU A 86 -0.93 10.53 -2.28
CA LEU A 86 0.39 11.07 -2.59
C LEU A 86 0.48 11.69 -3.99
N THR A 87 -0.11 11.05 -4.99
CA THR A 87 0.00 11.50 -6.40
C THR A 87 -0.99 12.61 -6.74
N HIS A 88 -2.16 12.64 -6.10
CA HIS A 88 -3.22 13.56 -6.51
C HIS A 88 -3.50 14.72 -5.56
N TRP A 89 -3.35 14.50 -4.25
CA TRP A 89 -3.74 15.49 -3.25
C TRP A 89 -2.55 16.16 -2.62
N ILE A 90 -1.58 15.36 -2.19
CA ILE A 90 -0.34 15.87 -1.60
C ILE A 90 0.62 16.32 -2.70
N MET A 91 0.62 15.63 -3.85
CA MET A 91 1.50 15.91 -5.01
C MET A 91 2.97 15.94 -4.59
N ILE A 92 3.43 14.86 -3.96
CA ILE A 92 4.81 14.75 -3.48
C ILE A 92 5.81 14.75 -4.65
N TYR A 93 6.97 15.36 -4.43
CA TYR A 93 8.09 15.34 -5.38
C TYR A 93 9.12 14.26 -5.06
N ASN A 94 9.09 13.71 -3.84
CA ASN A 94 9.97 12.63 -3.39
C ASN A 94 9.16 11.61 -2.57
N LEU A 95 9.38 10.33 -2.84
CA LEU A 95 8.71 9.20 -2.21
C LEU A 95 9.44 8.68 -0.96
N ASP A 96 10.70 9.06 -0.72
CA ASP A 96 11.58 8.47 0.31
C ASP A 96 10.90 8.31 1.68
N ASP A 97 10.17 9.33 2.14
CA ASP A 97 9.49 9.33 3.45
C ASP A 97 8.32 8.33 3.56
N TYR A 98 7.85 7.78 2.43
CA TYR A 98 6.68 6.90 2.34
C TYR A 98 7.02 5.47 1.94
N ILE A 99 8.23 5.22 1.44
CA ILE A 99 8.64 3.89 0.94
C ILE A 99 8.45 2.82 2.02
N ASP A 100 8.88 3.10 3.25
CA ASP A 100 8.76 2.13 4.35
C ASP A 100 7.31 1.77 4.66
N TRP A 101 6.40 2.75 4.60
CA TRP A 101 4.97 2.51 4.77
C TRP A 101 4.46 1.54 3.71
N PHE A 102 4.79 1.75 2.43
CA PHE A 102 4.38 0.84 1.36
C PHE A 102 4.98 -0.55 1.54
N LYS A 103 6.27 -0.64 1.89
CA LYS A 103 6.97 -1.92 2.09
C LYS A 103 6.33 -2.75 3.21
N ILE A 104 5.92 -2.12 4.31
CA ILE A 104 5.23 -2.81 5.41
C ILE A 104 3.89 -3.40 4.93
N VAL A 105 3.06 -2.60 4.24
CA VAL A 105 1.76 -3.07 3.74
C VAL A 105 1.93 -4.16 2.66
N LEU A 106 2.88 -4.00 1.74
CA LEU A 106 3.19 -4.99 0.70
C LEU A 106 3.70 -6.31 1.28
N THR A 107 4.60 -6.24 2.27
CA THR A 107 5.13 -7.43 2.96
C THR A 107 4.01 -8.18 3.65
N ARG A 108 3.16 -7.47 4.40
CA ARG A 108 2.01 -8.10 5.06
C ARG A 108 1.04 -8.74 4.06
N LEU A 109 0.73 -8.03 2.98
CA LEU A 109 -0.16 -8.53 1.94
C LEU A 109 0.38 -9.81 1.31
N LYS A 110 1.69 -9.86 1.05
CA LYS A 110 2.37 -11.04 0.51
C LYS A 110 2.34 -12.22 1.49
N GLU A 111 2.53 -11.99 2.79
CA GLU A 111 2.52 -13.06 3.81
C GLU A 111 1.18 -13.80 3.92
N ILE A 112 0.07 -13.11 3.65
CA ILE A 112 -1.29 -13.64 3.83
C ILE A 112 -1.98 -14.02 2.51
N CYS A 113 -1.28 -13.96 1.38
CA CYS A 113 -1.79 -14.32 0.06
C CYS A 113 -1.17 -15.62 -0.49
#